data_AF-A0A385STH3-F1
#
_entry.id   AF-A0A385STH3-F1
#
_cell.length_a   1.000
_cell.length_b   1.000
_cell.length_c   1.000
_cell.angle_alpha   90.00
_cell.angle_beta   90.00
_cell.angle_gamma   90.00
#
_symmetry.space_group_name_H-M   'P 1'
#
loop_
_entity.id
_entity.type
_entity.pdbx_description
1 polymer ?
#
loop_
_entity_poly.entity_id
_entity_poly.type
_entity_poly.pdbx_seq_one_letter_code
_entity_poly.pdbx_strand_id
1 'polypeptide(L)'
;MRKELAKDEGERKKFTAVFVRLGKKVNYKGYSEETILLQHIKDAESQRIVTDHIWFSFTKGFQQLALSEGVTIEFEARVKEYTKGYVNRRYGIDKSKRDYRLSHPTKIKVVQK
;
A
#
# COMPACT_ATOMS: atom_id res chain seq x y z
N MET A 1 8.80 -11.58 4.23
CA MET A 1 9.32 -10.20 4.36
C MET A 1 9.47 -9.66 2.95
N ARG A 2 9.02 -8.45 2.67
CA ARG A 2 9.14 -7.83 1.34
C ARG A 2 10.58 -7.35 1.15
N LYS A 3 11.44 -8.23 0.62
CA LYS A 3 12.89 -7.99 0.48
C LYS A 3 13.21 -6.85 -0.49
N GLU A 4 12.41 -6.67 -1.54
CA GLU A 4 12.65 -5.58 -2.51
C GLU A 4 12.42 -4.21 -1.87
N LEU A 5 11.38 -4.05 -1.05
CA LEU A 5 11.14 -2.81 -0.31
C LEU A 5 12.22 -2.53 0.75
N ALA A 6 12.85 -3.57 1.31
CA ALA A 6 13.86 -3.38 2.35
C ALA A 6 15.07 -2.55 1.89
N LYS A 7 15.39 -2.60 0.59
CA LYS A 7 16.52 -1.88 -0.02
C LYS A 7 16.30 -0.36 -0.04
N ASP A 8 15.04 0.06 -0.12
CA ASP A 8 14.62 1.44 -0.27
C ASP A 8 14.02 2.01 1.04
N GLU A 9 14.37 1.43 2.19
CA GLU A 9 13.82 1.83 3.48
C GLU A 9 13.99 3.32 3.75
N GLY A 10 12.89 4.00 4.09
CA GLY A 10 12.91 5.42 4.41
C GLY A 10 12.81 6.35 3.20
N GLU A 11 12.99 5.83 1.98
CA GLU A 11 12.91 6.59 0.75
C GLU A 11 11.46 6.75 0.25
N ARG A 12 11.24 7.81 -0.52
CA ARG A 12 10.00 8.02 -1.27
C ARG A 12 10.28 7.79 -2.75
N LYS A 13 9.61 6.79 -3.32
CA LYS A 13 9.79 6.36 -4.71
C LYS A 13 8.47 6.36 -5.46
N LYS A 14 8.57 6.25 -6.78
CA LYS A 14 7.42 6.11 -7.69
C LYS A 14 7.11 4.64 -7.91
N PHE A 15 5.82 4.34 -7.86
CA PHE A 15 5.29 3.00 -8.07
C PHE A 15 4.16 3.04 -9.09
N THR A 16 4.00 1.94 -9.80
CA THR A 16 2.84 1.69 -10.65
C THR A 16 2.04 0.53 -10.08
N ALA A 17 0.71 0.60 -10.19
CA ALA A 17 -0.16 -0.50 -9.77
C ALA A 17 -1.46 -0.50 -10.56
N VAL A 18 -2.14 -1.64 -10.56
CA VAL A 18 -3.45 -1.82 -11.16
C VAL A 18 -4.52 -1.63 -10.10
N PHE A 19 -5.48 -0.74 -10.36
CA PHE A 19 -6.65 -0.60 -9.50
C PHE A 19 -7.60 -1.78 -9.68
N VAL A 20 -8.00 -2.40 -8.57
CA VAL A 20 -8.92 -3.54 -8.58
C VAL A 20 -10.30 -3.09 -8.11
N ARG A 21 -10.40 -2.63 -6.87
CA ARG A 21 -11.69 -2.27 -6.28
C ARG A 21 -11.56 -1.35 -5.08
N LEU A 22 -12.68 -0.75 -4.70
CA LEU A 22 -12.85 -0.11 -3.40
C LEU A 22 -13.29 -1.14 -2.36
N GLY A 23 -12.99 -0.87 -1.09
CA GLY A 23 -13.44 -1.64 0.06
C GLY A 23 -13.80 -0.71 1.21
N LYS A 24 -14.37 -1.27 2.28
CA LYS A 24 -14.76 -0.52 3.47
C LYS A 24 -14.10 -1.13 4.70
N LYS A 25 -13.63 -0.28 5.60
CA LYS A 25 -13.07 -0.67 6.89
C LYS A 25 -13.77 0.12 7.98
N VAL A 26 -14.30 -0.57 8.99
CA VAL A 26 -14.83 0.09 10.19
C VAL A 26 -13.66 0.46 11.10
N ASN A 27 -13.57 1.72 11.50
CA ASN A 27 -12.56 2.17 12.45
C ASN A 27 -13.00 1.89 13.90
N TYR A 28 -12.10 2.11 14.86
CA TYR A 28 -12.37 1.82 16.28
C TYR A 28 -13.55 2.62 16.88
N LYS A 29 -13.97 3.70 16.22
CA LYS A 29 -15.10 4.54 16.60
C LYS A 29 -16.41 4.13 15.89
N GLY A 30 -16.38 3.08 15.08
CA GLY A 30 -17.56 2.59 14.35
C GLY A 30 -17.82 3.30 13.00
N TYR A 31 -17.01 4.27 12.59
CA TYR A 31 -17.17 4.92 11.29
C TYR A 31 -16.58 4.07 10.18
N SER A 32 -17.28 4.03 9.03
CA SER A 32 -16.80 3.37 7.83
C SER A 32 -15.83 4.27 7.07
N GLU A 33 -14.60 3.79 6.89
CA GLU A 33 -13.58 4.40 6.03
C GLU A 33 -13.48 3.63 4.72
N GLU A 34 -13.45 4.35 3.60
CA GLU A 34 -13.21 3.76 2.30
C GLU A 34 -11.72 3.42 2.11
N THR A 35 -11.48 2.31 1.45
CA THR A 35 -10.15 1.79 1.13
C THR A 35 -10.08 1.43 -0.33
N ILE A 36 -8.88 1.39 -0.88
CA ILE A 36 -8.60 1.02 -2.26
C ILE A 36 -7.65 -0.16 -2.31
N LEU A 37 -7.98 -1.17 -3.11
CA LEU A 37 -7.14 -2.32 -3.39
C LEU A 37 -6.38 -2.08 -4.70
N LEU A 38 -5.06 -2.11 -4.59
CA LEU A 38 -4.15 -2.07 -5.73
C LEU A 38 -3.41 -3.41 -5.84
N GLN A 39 -3.15 -3.86 -7.07
CA GLN A 39 -2.43 -5.09 -7.38
C GLN A 39 -1.26 -4.86 -8.34
N HIS A 40 -0.35 -5.84 -8.38
CA HIS A 40 0.84 -5.83 -9.23
C HIS A 40 1.70 -4.58 -9.05
N ILE A 41 1.99 -4.22 -7.79
CA ILE A 41 2.73 -3.01 -7.48
C ILE A 41 4.17 -3.19 -7.96
N LYS A 42 4.61 -2.31 -8.86
CA LYS A 42 5.96 -2.29 -9.41
C LYS A 42 6.66 -0.98 -9.06
N ASP A 43 7.96 -1.07 -8.82
CA ASP A 43 8.83 0.09 -8.80
C ASP A 43 8.93 0.69 -10.21
N ALA A 44 8.72 2.00 -10.35
CA ALA A 44 8.61 2.63 -11.66
C ALA A 44 9.94 2.65 -12.44
N GLU A 45 11.08 2.69 -11.74
CA GLU A 45 12.41 2.75 -12.34
C GLU A 45 12.90 1.37 -12.77
N SER A 46 12.86 0.40 -11.84
CA SER A 46 13.36 -0.95 -12.06
C SER A 46 12.35 -1.90 -12.69
N GLN A 47 11.07 -1.51 -12.74
CA GLN A 47 9.94 -2.33 -13.21
C GLN A 47 9.75 -3.65 -12.43
N ARG A 48 10.41 -3.81 -11.29
CA ARG A 48 10.32 -5.01 -10.44
C ARG A 48 9.06 -4.96 -9.60
N ILE A 49 8.41 -6.11 -9.45
CA ILE A 49 7.27 -6.28 -8.55
C ILE A 49 7.79 -6.18 -7.11
N VAL A 50 7.25 -5.23 -6.35
CA VAL A 50 7.63 -5.00 -4.94
C VAL A 50 6.61 -5.57 -3.95
N THR A 51 5.35 -5.69 -4.37
CA THR A 51 4.29 -6.38 -3.61
C THR A 51 3.15 -6.79 -4.54
N ASP A 52 2.52 -7.93 -4.27
CA ASP A 52 1.43 -8.44 -5.12
C ASP A 52 0.17 -7.59 -5.00
N HIS A 53 -0.16 -7.17 -3.78
CA HIS A 53 -1.29 -6.30 -3.50
C HIS A 53 -1.03 -5.39 -2.31
N ILE A 54 -1.79 -4.31 -2.23
CA ILE A 54 -1.82 -3.42 -1.08
C ILE A 54 -3.18 -2.74 -0.93
N TRP A 55 -3.59 -2.58 0.32
CA TRP A 55 -4.73 -1.74 0.68
C TRP A 55 -4.24 -0.39 1.16
N PHE A 56 -4.81 0.68 0.61
CA PHE A 56 -4.65 2.03 1.12
C PHE A 56 -5.99 2.59 1.59
N SER A 57 -5.94 3.60 2.46
CA SER A 57 -7.09 4.49 2.66
C SER A 57 -7.40 5.21 1.34
N PHE A 58 -8.68 5.36 1.02
CA PHE A 58 -9.14 6.07 -0.17
C PHE A 58 -9.06 7.58 0.07
N THR A 59 -7.85 8.12 0.00
CA THR A 59 -7.56 9.55 0.24
C THR A 59 -8.12 10.44 -0.87
N LYS A 60 -8.19 11.76 -0.61
CA LYS A 60 -8.60 12.77 -1.60
C LYS A 60 -7.88 12.67 -2.94
N GLY A 61 -6.61 12.26 -2.93
CA GLY A 61 -5.84 12.08 -4.16
C GLY A 61 -6.36 10.95 -5.06
N PHE A 62 -6.94 9.90 -4.48
CA PHE A 62 -7.62 8.87 -5.26
C PHE A 62 -9.03 9.30 -5.70
N GLN A 63 -9.74 10.04 -4.84
CA GLN A 63 -11.11 10.53 -5.13
C GLN A 63 -11.16 11.50 -6.32
N GLN A 64 -10.06 12.20 -6.61
CA GLN A 64 -9.95 13.12 -7.74
C GLN A 64 -9.77 12.41 -9.09
N LEU A 65 -9.54 11.10 -9.08
CA LEU A 65 -9.28 10.32 -10.29
C LEU A 65 -10.53 9.55 -10.71
N ALA A 66 -10.77 9.49 -12.02
CA ALA A 66 -11.74 8.57 -12.58
C ALA A 66 -11.14 7.16 -12.63
N LEU A 67 -11.39 6.36 -11.59
CA LEU A 67 -10.88 5.00 -11.45
C LEU A 67 -11.89 3.98 -11.97
N SER A 68 -11.49 3.22 -12.98
CA SER A 68 -12.22 2.03 -13.47
C SER A 68 -11.37 0.80 -13.19
N GLU A 69 -12.01 -0.30 -12.79
CA GLU A 69 -11.31 -1.56 -12.52
C GLU A 69 -10.39 -1.94 -13.69
N GLY A 70 -9.16 -2.36 -13.37
CA GLY A 70 -8.12 -2.68 -14.35
C GLY A 70 -7.26 -1.49 -14.80
N VAL A 71 -7.60 -0.25 -14.44
CA VAL A 71 -6.78 0.91 -14.82
C VAL A 71 -5.43 0.89 -14.09
N THR A 72 -4.37 1.27 -14.80
CA THR A 72 -3.04 1.44 -14.20
C THR A 72 -2.90 2.87 -13.65
N ILE A 73 -2.40 2.98 -12.43
CA ILE A 73 -2.08 4.24 -11.78
C ILE A 73 -0.61 4.30 -11.42
N GLU A 74 -0.06 5.51 -11.45
CA GLU A 74 1.26 5.84 -10.89
C GLU A 74 1.05 6.66 -9.63
N PHE A 75 1.85 6.39 -8.60
CA PHE A 75 1.84 7.15 -7.35
C PHE A 75 3.21 7.16 -6.70
N GLU A 76 3.48 8.18 -5.89
CA GLU A 76 4.65 8.22 -5.00
C GLU A 76 4.25 7.74 -3.61
N ALA A 77 5.04 6.83 -3.03
CA ALA A 77 4.84 6.37 -1.66
C ALA A 77 6.17 6.25 -0.92
N ARG A 78 6.12 6.38 0.41
CA ARG A 78 7.29 6.21 1.28
C ARG A 78 7.36 4.77 1.77
N VAL A 79 8.51 4.14 1.57
CA VAL A 79 8.80 2.83 2.14
C VAL A 79 9.07 3.00 3.63
N LYS A 80 8.31 2.31 4.47
CA LYS A 80 8.48 2.31 5.92
C LYS A 80 8.58 0.88 6.43
N GLU A 81 9.46 0.69 7.39
CA GLU A 81 9.41 -0.47 8.25
C GLU A 81 8.07 -0.52 9.01
N TYR A 82 7.56 -1.74 9.22
CA TYR A 82 6.53 -2.01 10.21
C TYR A 82 6.73 -3.38 10.84
N THR A 83 6.36 -3.48 12.12
CA THR A 83 6.34 -4.76 12.83
C THR A 83 5.01 -5.45 12.58
N LYS A 84 5.05 -6.71 12.16
CA LYS A 84 3.87 -7.56 11.97
C LYS A 84 3.96 -8.81 12.84
N GLY A 85 2.84 -9.49 13.03
CA GLY A 85 2.79 -10.73 13.81
C GLY A 85 1.97 -10.56 15.09
N TYR A 86 1.67 -11.70 15.71
CA TYR A 86 0.85 -11.75 16.91
C TYR A 86 1.72 -11.59 18.15
N VAL A 87 1.36 -10.66 19.03
CA VAL A 87 1.99 -10.44 20.33
C VAL A 87 0.91 -10.56 21.40
N ASN A 88 1.13 -11.44 22.37
CA ASN A 88 0.30 -11.59 23.54
C ASN A 88 1.17 -11.67 24.80
N ARG A 89 1.31 -10.53 25.46
CA ARG A 89 2.13 -10.38 26.67
C ARG A 89 1.62 -11.21 27.85
N ARG A 90 0.31 -11.44 27.95
CA ARG A 90 -0.30 -12.22 29.05
C ARG A 90 0.14 -13.68 29.05
N TYR A 91 0.39 -14.24 27.86
CA TYR A 91 0.86 -15.63 27.69
C TYR A 91 2.33 -15.72 27.28
N GLY A 92 3.09 -14.62 27.34
CA GLY A 92 4.50 -14.58 26.93
C GLY A 92 4.74 -14.89 25.45
N ILE A 93 3.73 -14.71 24.58
CA ILE A 93 3.85 -15.01 23.14
C ILE A 93 4.32 -13.75 22.42
N ASP A 94 5.48 -13.81 21.78
CA ASP A 94 5.93 -12.81 20.82
C ASP A 94 6.34 -13.48 19.50
N LYS A 95 5.49 -13.32 18.48
CA LYS A 95 5.76 -13.76 17.10
C LYS A 95 5.96 -12.57 16.16
N SER A 96 6.36 -11.43 16.70
CA SER A 96 6.60 -10.22 15.92
C SER A 96 7.77 -10.40 14.97
N LYS A 97 7.65 -9.80 13.77
CA LYS A 97 8.64 -9.84 12.70
C LYS A 97 8.69 -8.48 12.02
N ARG A 98 9.89 -8.06 11.66
CA ARG A 98 10.15 -6.90 10.81
C ARG A 98 9.63 -7.16 9.40
N ASP A 99 8.94 -6.18 8.82
CA ASP A 99 8.53 -6.19 7.41
C ASP A 99 8.43 -4.74 6.90
N TYR A 100 8.18 -4.58 5.61
CA TYR A 100 8.15 -3.28 4.94
C TYR A 100 6.79 -3.04 4.30
N ARG A 101 6.34 -1.78 4.34
CA ARG A 101 5.09 -1.31 3.75
C ARG A 101 5.31 -0.03 2.96
N LEU A 102 4.46 0.19 1.96
CA LEU A 102 4.30 1.49 1.34
C LEU A 102 3.33 2.33 2.19
N SER A 103 3.62 3.62 2.32
CA SER A 103 2.86 4.53 3.16
C SER A 103 2.77 5.92 2.53
N HIS A 104 1.74 6.69 2.89
CA HIS A 104 1.57 8.07 2.45
C HIS A 104 1.58 8.21 0.91
N PRO A 105 0.64 7.55 0.19
CA PRO A 105 0.54 7.68 -1.25
C PRO A 105 0.19 9.14 -1.63
N THR A 106 0.94 9.69 -2.58
CA THR A 106 0.86 11.08 -3.05
C THR A 106 1.13 11.15 -4.56
N LYS A 107 0.84 12.29 -5.20
CA LYS A 107 1.04 12.51 -6.65
C LYS A 107 0.48 11.37 -7.50
N ILE A 108 -0.76 11.00 -7.22
CA ILE A 108 -1.43 9.86 -7.86
C ILE A 108 -1.98 10.35 -9.21
N LYS A 109 -1.74 9.58 -10.27
CA LYS A 109 -2.28 9.84 -11.61
C LYS A 109 -2.61 8.52 -12.32
N VAL A 110 -3.60 8.57 -13.20
CA VAL A 110 -3.88 7.47 -14.12
C VAL A 110 -2.84 7.48 -15.24
N VAL A 111 -2.28 6.31 -15.56
CA VAL A 111 -1.40 6.10 -16.71
C VAL A 111 -2.17 5.26 -17.70
N GLN A 112 -2.60 5.87 -18.80
CA GLN A 112 -3.17 5.11 -19.92
C GLN A 112 -2.03 4.41 -20.65
N LYS A 113 -2.26 3.14 -20.96
CA LYS A 113 -1.37 2.33 -21.80
C LYS A 113 -1.89 2.37 -23.23
#